data_AF-A0A7S2F355-F1
#
_entry.id   AF-A0A7S2F355-F1
#
_cell.length_a   1.000
_cell.length_b   1.000
_cell.length_c   1.000
_cell.angle_alpha   90.00
_cell.angle_beta   90.00
_cell.angle_gamma   90.00
#
_symmetry.space_group_name_H-M   'P 1'
#
loop_
_entity.id
_entity.type
_entity.pdbx_description
1 polymer ?
#
loop_
_entity_poly.entity_id
_entity_poly.type
_entity_poly.pdbx_seq_one_letter_code
_entity_poly.pdbx_strand_id
1 'polypeptide(L)'
;PSFKCAICLDVFPEVERVALAACAVPSHGCCAGCLGQHLRTHITEGRVAESQLRCPCFGVDDCSAVASDDDVERLVDGTTLAKYTRFKRLRENPDARECP
;
A
#
# COMPACT_ATOMS: atom_id res chain seq x y z
N PRO A 1 -2.76 -20.20 -14.75
CA PRO A 1 -2.68 -18.88 -15.42
C PRO A 1 -1.58 -18.05 -14.73
N SER A 2 -1.01 -17.06 -15.41
CA SER A 2 0.09 -16.21 -14.91
C SER A 2 -0.16 -14.73 -15.20
N PHE A 3 0.47 -13.85 -14.43
CA PHE A 3 0.39 -12.40 -14.63
C PHE A 3 1.77 -11.74 -14.59
N LYS A 4 1.87 -10.54 -15.16
CA LYS A 4 3.06 -9.70 -15.09
C LYS A 4 2.88 -8.65 -14.01
N CYS A 5 3.78 -8.59 -13.02
CA CYS A 5 3.72 -7.58 -11.97
C CYS A 5 3.95 -6.18 -12.54
N ALA A 6 3.09 -5.21 -12.18
CA ALA A 6 3.22 -3.83 -12.65
C ALA A 6 4.45 -3.08 -12.10
N ILE A 7 5.09 -3.59 -11.04
CA ILE A 7 6.26 -2.97 -10.39
C ILE A 7 7.57 -3.61 -10.88
N CYS A 8 7.81 -4.89 -10.60
CA CYS A 8 9.08 -5.54 -10.97
C CYS A 8 9.11 -6.08 -12.40
N LEU A 9 7.97 -6.12 -13.09
CA LEU A 9 7.83 -6.63 -14.46
C LEU A 9 8.09 -8.14 -14.64
N ASP A 10 8.29 -8.88 -13.55
CA ASP A 10 8.40 -10.35 -13.58
C ASP A 10 7.03 -11.04 -13.72
N VAL A 11 7.06 -12.30 -14.13
CA VAL A 11 5.87 -13.14 -14.32
C VAL A 11 5.68 -14.07 -13.12
N PHE A 12 4.50 -14.04 -12.53
CA PHE A 12 4.13 -14.85 -11.37
C PHE A 12 2.86 -15.66 -11.65
N PRO A 13 2.62 -16.76 -10.91
CA PRO A 13 1.33 -17.43 -10.88
C PRO A 13 0.20 -16.46 -10.48
N GLU A 14 -1.00 -16.58 -11.08
CA GLU A 14 -2.16 -15.75 -10.70
C GLU A 14 -2.49 -15.81 -9.21
N VAL A 15 -2.26 -16.95 -8.56
CA VAL A 15 -2.50 -17.14 -7.12
C VAL A 15 -1.62 -16.26 -6.22
N GLU A 16 -0.51 -15.74 -6.76
CA GLU A 16 0.39 -14.81 -6.07
C GLU A 16 0.06 -13.33 -6.36
N ARG A 17 -0.95 -13.06 -7.20
CA ARG A 17 -1.42 -11.70 -7.45
C ARG A 17 -2.08 -11.18 -6.20
N VAL A 18 -1.59 -10.04 -5.71
CA VAL A 18 -2.17 -9.32 -4.59
C VAL A 18 -2.58 -7.93 -5.04
N ALA A 19 -3.81 -7.55 -4.70
CA ALA A 19 -4.35 -6.22 -4.89
C ALA A 19 -4.73 -5.61 -3.53
N LEU A 20 -4.99 -4.30 -3.54
CA LEU A 20 -5.62 -3.62 -2.42
C LEU A 20 -7.10 -4.01 -2.37
N ALA A 21 -7.68 -4.09 -1.17
CA ALA A 21 -9.08 -4.48 -0.98
C ALA A 21 -10.05 -3.54 -1.71
N ALA A 22 -9.73 -2.25 -1.78
CA ALA A 22 -10.52 -1.24 -2.49
C ALA A 22 -10.31 -1.24 -4.03
N CYS A 23 -9.41 -2.06 -4.57
CA CYS A 23 -9.14 -2.10 -6.00
C CYS A 23 -10.09 -3.07 -6.71
N ALA A 24 -11.06 -2.52 -7.44
CA ALA A 24 -12.07 -3.30 -8.17
C ALA A 24 -11.63 -3.75 -9.57
N VAL A 25 -10.45 -3.32 -10.05
CA VAL A 25 -9.97 -3.61 -11.41
C VAL A 25 -9.28 -4.98 -11.42
N PRO A 26 -9.82 -6.01 -12.11
CA PRO A 26 -9.30 -7.38 -12.00
C PRO A 26 -7.88 -7.57 -12.54
N SER A 27 -7.47 -6.74 -13.51
CA SER A 27 -6.11 -6.73 -14.08
C SER A 27 -5.08 -6.09 -13.15
N HIS A 28 -5.54 -5.33 -12.15
CA HIS A 28 -4.63 -4.71 -11.19
C HIS A 28 -4.17 -5.71 -10.15
N GLY A 29 -2.92 -5.53 -9.74
CA GLY A 29 -2.27 -6.37 -8.76
C GLY A 29 -0.77 -6.44 -8.98
N CYS A 30 -0.06 -6.79 -7.93
CA CYS A 30 1.37 -6.98 -7.94
C CYS A 30 1.71 -8.28 -7.22
N CYS A 31 2.95 -8.75 -7.33
CA CYS A 31 3.40 -9.77 -6.40
C CYS A 31 3.38 -9.19 -4.96
N ALA A 32 3.20 -10.06 -3.96
CA ALA A 32 3.11 -9.66 -2.56
C ALA A 32 4.31 -8.82 -2.12
N GLY A 33 5.52 -9.17 -2.56
CA GLY A 33 6.75 -8.46 -2.24
C GLY A 33 6.76 -7.01 -2.74
N CYS A 34 6.37 -6.78 -4.00
CA CYS A 34 6.34 -5.43 -4.56
C CYS A 34 5.25 -4.58 -3.93
N LEU A 35 4.04 -5.13 -3.69
CA LEU A 35 2.97 -4.36 -3.06
C LEU A 35 3.31 -4.00 -1.61
N GLY A 36 3.86 -4.93 -0.83
CA GLY A 36 4.31 -4.66 0.53
C GLY A 36 5.45 -3.63 0.57
N GLN A 37 6.43 -3.72 -0.33
CA GLN A 37 7.51 -2.74 -0.41
C GLN A 37 7.01 -1.35 -0.83
N HIS A 38 6.06 -1.29 -1.78
CA HIS A 38 5.41 -0.05 -2.18
C HIS A 38 4.79 0.68 -0.98
N LEU A 39 3.98 -0.03 -0.18
CA LEU A 39 3.38 0.54 1.03
C LEU A 39 4.44 0.94 2.07
N ARG A 40 5.44 0.08 2.31
CA ARG A 40 6.53 0.35 3.25
C ARG A 40 7.31 1.62 2.93
N THR A 41 7.61 1.85 1.65
CA THR A 41 8.30 3.08 1.20
C THR A 41 7.49 4.31 1.56
N HIS A 42 6.20 4.34 1.20
CA HIS A 42 5.32 5.47 1.53
C HIS A 42 5.20 5.71 3.04
N ILE A 43 5.00 4.65 3.81
CA ILE A 43 4.90 4.73 5.27
C ILE A 43 6.21 5.26 5.88
N THR A 44 7.36 4.77 5.41
CA THR A 44 8.68 5.19 5.92
C THR A 44 8.96 6.66 5.61
N GLU A 45 8.45 7.17 4.48
CA GLU A 45 8.51 8.58 4.10
C GLU A 45 7.45 9.46 4.80
N GLY A 46 6.63 8.90 5.70
CA GLY A 46 5.57 9.63 6.39
C GLY A 46 4.34 9.95 5.51
N ARG A 47 4.25 9.36 4.31
CA ARG A 47 3.16 9.55 3.35
C ARG A 47 1.97 8.64 3.66
N VAL A 48 1.39 8.80 4.84
CA VAL A 48 0.30 7.94 5.35
C VAL A 48 -1.09 8.58 5.24
N ALA A 49 -1.24 9.69 4.50
CA ALA A 49 -2.55 10.26 4.31
C ALA A 49 -3.50 9.31 3.57
N GLU A 50 -4.80 9.45 3.83
CA GLU A 50 -5.87 8.64 3.21
C GLU A 50 -5.82 8.64 1.69
N SER A 51 -5.16 9.61 1.06
CA SER A 51 -4.99 9.68 -0.39
C SER A 51 -3.57 9.40 -0.87
N GLN A 52 -2.66 8.95 0.00
CA GLN A 52 -1.23 8.78 -0.30
C GLN A 52 -0.79 7.32 -0.41
N LEU A 53 -1.50 6.37 0.22
CA LEU A 53 -1.23 4.93 0.09
C LEU A 53 -1.97 4.32 -1.10
N ARG A 54 -1.71 4.84 -2.29
CA ARG A 54 -2.44 4.50 -3.52
C ARG A 54 -2.03 3.15 -4.11
N CYS A 55 -2.94 2.54 -4.86
CA CYS A 55 -2.65 1.43 -5.76
C CYS A 55 -1.46 1.77 -6.69
N PRO A 56 -0.53 0.83 -6.97
CA PRO A 56 0.53 1.05 -7.96
C PRO A 56 0.01 1.43 -9.36
N CYS A 57 -1.22 1.03 -9.69
CA CYS A 57 -1.89 1.35 -10.95
C CYS A 57 -2.87 2.52 -10.82
N PHE A 58 -2.68 3.41 -9.84
CA PHE A 58 -3.56 4.58 -9.67
C PHE A 58 -3.59 5.45 -10.94
N GLY A 59 -4.80 5.82 -11.38
CA GLY A 59 -5.04 6.56 -12.62
C GLY A 59 -5.07 5.70 -13.90
N VAL A 60 -4.74 4.42 -13.82
CA VAL A 60 -4.95 3.44 -14.90
C VAL A 60 -6.36 2.85 -14.73
N ASP A 61 -7.11 2.69 -15.82
CA ASP A 61 -8.47 2.15 -15.79
C ASP A 61 -9.38 2.83 -14.75
N ASP A 62 -9.24 4.16 -14.60
CA ASP A 62 -9.92 5.00 -13.60
C ASP A 62 -9.72 4.55 -12.13
N CYS A 63 -8.65 3.80 -11.86
CA CYS A 63 -8.35 3.31 -10.53
C CYS A 63 -7.98 4.44 -9.58
N SER A 64 -8.78 4.57 -8.52
CA SER A 64 -8.57 5.51 -7.42
C SER A 64 -8.33 4.80 -6.08
N ALA A 65 -8.05 3.49 -6.12
CA ALA A 65 -7.94 2.67 -4.92
C ALA A 65 -6.78 3.10 -4.02
N VAL A 66 -7.07 3.10 -2.71
CA VAL A 66 -6.13 3.40 -1.62
C VAL A 66 -6.16 2.22 -0.65
N ALA A 67 -5.02 1.91 -0.05
CA ALA A 67 -4.88 0.88 0.96
C ALA A 67 -5.73 1.20 2.19
N SER A 68 -6.51 0.21 2.64
CA SER A 68 -7.17 0.24 3.94
C SER A 68 -6.18 -0.09 5.07
N ASP A 69 -6.62 0.07 6.32
CA ASP A 69 -5.86 -0.39 7.50
C ASP A 69 -5.57 -1.89 7.40
N ASP A 70 -6.55 -2.71 7.00
CA ASP A 70 -6.40 -4.15 6.80
C ASP A 70 -5.37 -4.48 5.71
N ASP A 71 -5.31 -3.70 4.63
CA ASP A 71 -4.28 -3.87 3.61
C ASP A 71 -2.89 -3.61 4.18
N VAL A 72 -2.73 -2.56 4.99
CA VAL A 72 -1.45 -2.24 5.63
C VAL A 72 -1.05 -3.36 6.59
N GLU A 73 -1.94 -3.76 7.51
CA GLU A 73 -1.69 -4.83 8.49
C GLU A 73 -1.28 -6.16 7.83
N ARG A 74 -1.90 -6.49 6.70
CA ARG A 74 -1.63 -7.73 5.96
C ARG A 74 -0.33 -7.70 5.16
N LEU A 75 0.10 -6.53 4.67
CA LEU A 75 1.14 -6.42 3.65
C LEU A 75 2.49 -5.90 4.17
N VAL A 76 2.53 -5.33 5.37
CA VAL A 76 3.75 -4.77 5.95
C VAL A 76 4.17 -5.50 7.22
N ASP A 77 5.46 -5.41 7.56
CA ASP A 77 5.99 -5.96 8.82
C ASP A 77 5.57 -5.12 10.04
N GLY A 78 5.69 -5.71 11.23
CA GLY A 78 5.30 -5.05 12.48
C GLY A 78 6.01 -3.73 12.76
N THR A 79 7.27 -3.57 12.33
CA THR A 79 8.01 -2.31 12.48
C THR A 79 7.41 -1.20 11.62
N THR A 80 7.05 -1.52 10.39
CA THR A 80 6.40 -0.62 9.44
C THR A 80 4.98 -0.29 9.90
N LEU A 81 4.24 -1.28 10.40
CA LEU A 81 2.89 -1.09 10.94
C LEU A 81 2.90 -0.13 12.14
N ALA A 82 3.86 -0.30 13.08
CA ALA A 82 4.01 0.61 14.21
C ALA A 82 4.26 2.07 13.76
N LYS A 83 5.06 2.28 12.72
CA LYS A 83 5.26 3.61 12.12
C LYS A 83 3.97 4.15 11.48
N TYR A 84 3.25 3.32 10.73
CA TYR A 84 1.98 3.70 10.14
C TYR A 84 0.98 4.17 11.20
N THR A 85 0.77 3.38 12.26
CA THR A 85 -0.13 3.75 13.37
C THR A 85 0.31 5.05 14.04
N ARG A 86 1.61 5.23 14.26
CA ARG A 86 2.17 6.46 14.84
C ARG A 86 1.87 7.68 13.96
N PHE A 87 2.21 7.63 12.68
CA PHE A 87 1.96 8.74 11.75
C PHE A 87 0.47 9.03 11.57
N LYS A 88 -0.38 7.99 11.57
CA LYS A 88 -1.84 8.16 11.52
C LYS A 88 -2.35 8.94 12.74
N ARG A 89 -1.94 8.56 13.95
CA ARG A 89 -2.30 9.26 15.20
C ARG A 89 -1.83 10.71 15.24
N LEU A 90 -0.61 11.01 14.77
CA LEU A 90 -0.11 12.38 14.70
C LEU A 90 -0.95 13.25 13.76
N ARG A 91 -1.47 12.68 12.68
CA ARG A 91 -2.31 13.43 11.72
C ARG A 91 -3.72 13.66 12.26
N GLU A 92 -4.25 12.70 13.03
CA GLU A 92 -5.56 12.80 13.67
C GLU A 92 -5.55 13.75 14.87
N ASN A 93 -4.38 13.99 15.48
CA ASN A 93 -4.21 14.90 16.61
C ASN A 93 -3.32 16.10 16.24
N PRO A 94 -3.90 17.26 15.87
CA PRO A 94 -3.14 18.44 15.45
C PRO A 94 -2.25 19.03 16.57
N ASP A 95 -2.50 18.71 17.83
CA ASP A 95 -1.68 19.13 18.97
C ASP A 95 -0.52 18.15 19.25
N ALA A 96 -0.52 16.97 18.62
CA ALA A 96 0.55 16.01 18.75
C ALA A 96 1.78 16.48 17.95
N ARG A 97 2.83 16.86 18.66
CA ARG A 97 4.14 17.16 18.08
C ARG A 97 5.16 16.12 18.49
N GLU A 98 6.03 15.75 17.57
CA GLU A 98 7.22 14.96 17.92
C GLU A 98 8.35 15.88 18.34
N CYS A 99 9.01 15.52 19.44
CA CYS A 99 10.30 16.11 19.80
C CYS A 99 11.34 15.75 18.71
N PRO A 100 12.15 16.71 18.25
CA PRO A 100 13.20 16.50 17.25
C PRO A 100 14.23 15.44 17.64
#